data_AF-A0A095ASA2-F1
#
_entry.id   AF-A0A095ASA2-F1
#
_cell.length_a   1.000
_cell.length_b   1.000
_cell.length_c   1.000
_cell.angle_alpha   90.00
_cell.angle_beta   90.00
_cell.angle_gamma   90.00
#
_symmetry.space_group_name_H-M   'P 1'
#
loop_
_entity.id
_entity.type
_entity.pdbx_description
1 polymer ?
#
loop_
_entity_poly.entity_id
_entity_poly.type
_entity_poly.pdbx_seq_one_letter_code
_entity_poly.pdbx_strand_id
1 'polypeptide(L)'
;MFRPVSTDVKAQKRFISTIARRLDSMGAITRGQRQTGGQNMFRPEDNLESFYARDALRQLYLLIVNAKVEGCSLLTFESATGLSLLDIDGCLREELPPITTFLNRMLALTIDLQNILFEAFEGLLVHRIEAAVAAGTYEIGLETLRAESFAVNARQTIYTHPGTGAATQLLTIERKERVLPLDLDDALALVRERGGELLVNQRSQRAAVKLGARSVIDDDGAIHRRVRLHRPLDASHMLLADFVMSHWQPADRDQFADVWKAELADIPDYETSTLHMASGLLLPIWRLLPKESSRVYRLQTDEGERIIGRKVSPGWVASVIRDTPCDLPKDEAWQLLQKGEAVLHLAEGQMLRRVRAMNDWRIELSGFNDLGVDRLKAFGLISEIVSWQLKLYVPAGAAGADVFARLVDRFPIQRIADRKAA
;
A
#
# COMPACT_ATOMS: atom_id res chain seq x y z
N MET A 1 12.11 -6.07 35.24
CA MET A 1 12.44 -6.13 33.81
C MET A 1 11.99 -7.49 33.30
N PHE A 2 10.95 -7.56 32.45
CA PHE A 2 10.52 -8.83 31.85
C PHE A 2 11.33 -9.04 30.56
N ARG A 3 11.85 -10.25 30.34
CA ARG A 3 12.53 -10.64 29.10
C ARG A 3 11.77 -11.83 28.49
N PRO A 4 11.42 -11.77 27.19
CA PRO A 4 10.93 -12.94 26.49
C PRO A 4 12.03 -14.00 26.49
N VAL A 5 11.67 -15.23 26.82
CA VAL A 5 12.57 -16.39 26.70
C VAL A 5 11.98 -17.26 25.60
N SER A 6 12.78 -17.55 24.57
CA SER A 6 12.43 -18.45 23.49
C SER A 6 13.43 -19.61 23.46
N THR A 7 12.97 -20.82 23.14
CA THR A 7 13.88 -21.93 22.83
C THR A 7 14.27 -21.86 21.35
N ASP A 8 15.14 -22.79 20.90
CA ASP A 8 15.54 -22.87 19.49
C ASP A 8 14.48 -23.54 18.59
N VAL A 9 13.25 -23.70 19.08
CA VAL A 9 12.13 -24.26 18.31
C VAL A 9 11.50 -23.15 17.47
N LYS A 10 11.75 -23.18 16.16
CA LYS A 10 11.35 -22.11 15.22
C LYS A 10 9.86 -21.79 15.25
N ALA A 11 8.97 -22.77 15.37
CA ALA A 11 7.54 -22.50 15.40
C ALA A 11 7.08 -21.70 16.64
N GLN A 12 7.90 -21.60 17.70
CA GLN A 12 7.62 -20.71 18.84
C GLN A 12 7.65 -19.22 18.46
N LYS A 13 8.31 -18.85 17.35
CA LYS A 13 8.31 -17.47 16.82
C LYS A 13 6.92 -16.94 16.51
N ARG A 14 5.92 -17.82 16.29
CA ARG A 14 4.51 -17.42 16.16
C ARG A 14 3.99 -16.67 17.41
N PHE A 15 4.32 -17.16 18.60
CA PHE A 15 3.88 -16.55 19.86
C PHE A 15 4.55 -15.19 20.05
N ILE A 16 5.84 -15.12 19.68
CA ILE A 16 6.63 -13.89 19.72
C ILE A 16 6.08 -12.85 18.74
N SER A 17 5.80 -13.24 17.50
CA SER A 17 5.22 -12.37 16.46
C SER A 17 3.88 -11.76 16.88
N THR A 18 3.03 -12.56 17.54
CA THR A 18 1.73 -12.09 18.05
C THR A 18 1.91 -11.05 19.15
N ILE A 19 2.86 -11.29 20.06
CA ILE A 19 3.20 -10.37 21.16
C ILE A 19 3.84 -9.09 20.61
N ALA A 20 4.80 -9.20 19.69
CA ALA A 20 5.44 -8.08 19.02
C ALA A 20 4.39 -7.16 18.34
N ARG A 21 3.47 -7.75 17.56
CA ARG A 21 2.37 -6.99 16.92
C ARG A 21 1.46 -6.29 17.93
N ARG A 22 1.09 -6.97 19.02
CA ARG A 22 0.19 -6.41 20.04
C ARG A 22 0.88 -5.30 20.84
N LEU A 23 2.15 -5.45 21.17
CA LEU A 23 2.94 -4.43 21.85
C LEU A 23 3.16 -3.20 20.96
N ASP A 24 3.45 -3.40 19.67
CA ASP A 24 3.53 -2.31 18.69
C ASP A 24 2.20 -1.54 18.57
N SER A 25 1.08 -2.27 18.60
CA SER A 25 -0.27 -1.68 18.56
C SER A 25 -0.66 -1.00 19.89
N MET A 26 -0.18 -1.48 21.04
CA MET A 26 -0.47 -0.91 22.37
C MET A 26 0.38 0.33 22.68
N GLY A 27 1.64 0.35 22.22
CA GLY A 27 2.48 1.56 22.26
C GLY A 27 1.91 2.72 21.44
N ALA A 28 1.02 2.43 20.48
CA ALA A 28 0.27 3.42 19.72
C ALA A 28 -0.89 4.05 20.50
N ILE A 29 -1.47 3.34 21.46
CA ILE A 29 -2.70 3.73 22.18
C ILE A 29 -2.39 4.43 23.51
N THR A 30 -1.24 4.15 24.12
CA THR A 30 -0.82 4.80 25.37
C THR A 30 -0.03 6.08 25.08
N ARG A 31 -0.35 7.19 25.76
CA ARG A 31 0.27 8.52 25.61
C ARG A 31 1.79 8.49 25.81
N GLY A 32 2.55 8.17 24.76
CA GLY A 32 3.99 8.39 24.71
C GLY A 32 4.86 7.54 25.63
N GLN A 33 4.35 6.53 26.34
CA GLN A 33 5.20 5.60 27.10
C GLN A 33 5.85 4.55 26.19
N ARG A 34 6.76 4.99 25.32
CA ARG A 34 7.77 4.11 24.69
C ARG A 34 8.80 3.58 25.70
N GLN A 35 8.76 4.02 26.97
CA GLN A 35 9.69 3.60 28.01
C GLN A 35 9.34 2.27 28.70
N THR A 36 8.18 1.66 28.42
CA THR A 36 7.83 0.35 29.01
C THR A 36 7.77 -0.75 27.94
N GLY A 37 8.93 -1.33 27.65
CA GLY A 37 9.04 -2.75 27.26
C GLY A 37 9.50 -3.10 25.85
N GLY A 38 9.55 -2.15 24.89
CA GLY A 38 9.78 -2.48 23.47
C GLY A 38 11.15 -2.11 22.87
N GLN A 39 11.94 -1.25 23.51
CA GLN A 39 13.23 -0.85 22.93
C GLN A 39 14.19 -2.06 22.90
N ASN A 40 14.57 -2.49 21.70
CA ASN A 40 15.47 -3.61 21.38
C ASN A 40 14.99 -5.02 21.78
N MET A 41 13.71 -5.22 22.10
CA MET A 41 13.22 -6.54 22.53
C MET A 41 12.85 -7.47 21.36
N PHE A 42 12.45 -6.91 20.21
CA PHE A 42 12.09 -7.66 19.00
C PHE A 42 12.68 -6.97 17.77
N ARG A 43 13.15 -7.78 16.82
CA ARG A 43 13.59 -7.32 15.52
C ARG A 43 12.39 -7.17 14.59
N PRO A 44 12.48 -6.30 13.57
CA PRO A 44 11.42 -6.17 12.58
C PRO A 44 11.08 -7.50 11.86
N GLU A 45 12.07 -8.38 11.68
CA GLU A 45 11.88 -9.74 11.16
C GLU A 45 11.07 -10.67 12.09
N ASP A 46 10.88 -10.32 13.36
CA ASP A 46 10.06 -11.10 14.30
C ASP A 46 8.55 -10.88 14.09
N ASN A 47 8.16 -9.87 13.29
CA ASN A 47 6.77 -9.66 12.89
C ASN A 47 6.42 -10.46 11.63
N LEU A 48 6.06 -11.72 11.85
CA LEU A 48 5.66 -12.69 10.83
C LEU A 48 4.23 -12.46 10.29
N GLU A 49 3.53 -11.39 10.69
CA GLU A 49 2.21 -11.03 10.13
C GLU A 49 2.27 -9.81 9.19
N SER A 50 3.47 -9.29 8.94
CA SER A 50 3.73 -8.14 8.06
C SER A 50 3.42 -8.44 6.58
N PHE A 51 3.31 -7.37 5.77
CA PHE A 51 3.16 -7.51 4.32
C PHE A 51 4.33 -8.31 3.70
N TYR A 52 5.56 -8.02 4.13
CA TYR A 52 6.77 -8.73 3.70
C TYR A 52 6.72 -10.22 4.06
N ALA A 53 6.20 -10.57 5.24
CA ALA A 53 6.05 -11.96 5.66
C ALA A 53 5.01 -12.72 4.81
N ARG A 54 3.89 -12.08 4.44
CA ARG A 54 2.89 -12.70 3.54
C ARG A 54 3.43 -12.91 2.14
N ASP A 55 4.18 -11.92 1.64
CA ASP A 55 4.82 -11.98 0.33
C ASP A 55 5.92 -13.05 0.30
N ALA A 56 6.78 -13.10 1.32
CA ALA A 56 7.77 -14.15 1.51
C ALA A 56 7.14 -15.55 1.61
N LEU A 57 5.99 -15.69 2.28
CA LEU A 57 5.27 -16.95 2.37
C LEU A 57 4.71 -17.40 1.01
N ARG A 58 4.16 -16.48 0.21
CA ARG A 58 3.71 -16.80 -1.14
C ARG A 58 4.88 -17.28 -1.99
N GLN A 59 6.04 -16.64 -1.88
CA GLN A 59 7.25 -17.10 -2.57
C GLN A 59 7.73 -18.47 -2.09
N LEU A 60 7.65 -18.75 -0.79
CA LEU A 60 7.97 -20.08 -0.24
C LEU A 60 7.10 -21.16 -0.87
N TYR A 61 5.78 -20.94 -0.98
CA TYR A 61 4.88 -21.91 -1.61
C TYR A 61 5.25 -22.17 -3.09
N LEU A 62 5.61 -21.13 -3.83
CA LEU A 62 6.10 -21.28 -5.20
C LEU A 62 7.38 -22.11 -5.27
N LEU A 63 8.32 -21.92 -4.32
CA LEU A 63 9.55 -22.73 -4.27
C LEU A 63 9.25 -24.20 -3.93
N ILE A 64 8.30 -24.46 -3.03
CA ILE A 64 7.88 -25.82 -2.66
C ILE A 64 7.25 -26.54 -3.86
N VAL A 65 6.33 -25.88 -4.57
CA VAL A 65 5.68 -26.42 -5.78
C VAL A 65 6.71 -26.75 -6.86
N ASN A 66 7.72 -25.89 -7.02
CA ASN A 66 8.80 -26.09 -8.00
C ASN A 66 9.93 -27.01 -7.50
N ALA A 67 9.76 -27.68 -6.36
CA ALA A 67 10.77 -28.57 -5.75
C ALA A 67 12.15 -27.90 -5.52
N LYS A 68 12.16 -26.59 -5.25
CA LYS A 68 13.36 -25.77 -5.01
C LYS A 68 13.72 -25.64 -3.52
N VAL A 69 12.97 -26.30 -2.62
CA VAL A 69 13.28 -26.34 -1.18
C VAL A 69 13.95 -27.67 -0.85
N GLU A 70 15.26 -27.64 -0.60
CA GLU A 70 16.03 -28.83 -0.25
C GLU A 70 15.50 -29.44 1.06
N GLY A 71 15.29 -30.76 1.08
CA GLY A 71 14.74 -31.46 2.25
C GLY A 71 13.22 -31.34 2.44
N CYS A 72 12.49 -30.62 1.57
CA CYS A 72 11.03 -30.57 1.61
C CYS A 72 10.40 -30.57 0.21
N SER A 73 9.91 -31.74 -0.23
CA SER A 73 9.11 -31.85 -1.46
C SER A 73 7.67 -31.35 -1.24
N LEU A 74 6.96 -31.03 -2.33
CA LEU A 74 5.52 -30.70 -2.26
C LEU A 74 4.72 -31.79 -1.53
N LEU A 75 4.92 -33.05 -1.89
CA LEU A 75 4.23 -34.18 -1.25
C LEU A 75 4.55 -34.26 0.26
N THR A 76 5.81 -34.05 0.64
CA THR A 76 6.25 -34.03 2.04
C THR A 76 5.59 -32.88 2.80
N PHE A 77 5.55 -31.69 2.20
CA PHE A 77 4.94 -30.50 2.78
C PHE A 77 3.44 -30.69 3.00
N GLU A 78 2.70 -31.09 1.97
CA GLU A 78 1.24 -31.25 2.05
C GLU A 78 0.86 -32.39 3.02
N SER A 79 1.60 -33.50 2.99
CA SER A 79 1.36 -34.63 3.91
C SER A 79 1.61 -34.25 5.37
N ALA A 80 2.66 -33.46 5.64
CA ALA A 80 3.03 -33.09 7.00
C ALA A 80 2.17 -31.93 7.56
N THR A 81 1.74 -30.99 6.71
CA THR A 81 1.00 -29.79 7.14
C THR A 81 -0.52 -29.91 6.97
N GLY A 82 -1.00 -30.83 6.12
CA GLY A 82 -2.40 -30.92 5.69
C GLY A 82 -2.86 -29.73 4.86
N LEU A 83 -1.94 -28.94 4.32
CA LEU A 83 -2.23 -27.83 3.40
C LEU A 83 -2.19 -28.34 1.96
N SER A 84 -3.02 -27.76 1.10
CA SER A 84 -3.01 -28.02 -0.34
C SER A 84 -2.64 -26.72 -1.05
N LEU A 85 -1.59 -26.79 -1.86
CA LEU A 85 -1.05 -25.66 -2.63
C LEU A 85 -1.51 -25.70 -4.09
N LEU A 86 -1.81 -26.89 -4.61
CA LEU A 86 -2.31 -27.08 -5.97
C LEU A 86 -3.83 -27.31 -6.00
N ASP A 87 -4.46 -26.88 -7.09
CA ASP A 87 -5.83 -27.21 -7.44
C ASP A 87 -5.92 -28.59 -8.14
N ILE A 88 -7.12 -28.95 -8.60
CA ILE A 88 -7.38 -30.24 -9.25
C ILE A 88 -6.68 -30.36 -10.61
N ASP A 89 -6.30 -29.23 -11.22
CA ASP A 89 -5.66 -29.13 -12.53
C ASP A 89 -4.13 -29.08 -12.42
N GLY A 90 -3.58 -29.14 -11.19
CA GLY A 90 -2.15 -29.10 -10.91
C GLY A 90 -1.56 -27.68 -10.95
N CYS A 91 -2.41 -26.66 -10.99
CA CYS A 91 -2.03 -25.25 -10.93
C CYS A 91 -2.02 -24.75 -9.49
N LEU A 92 -1.26 -23.68 -9.23
CA LEU A 92 -1.26 -23.04 -7.92
C LEU A 92 -2.65 -22.46 -7.63
N ARG A 93 -3.21 -22.78 -6.46
CA ARG A 93 -4.53 -22.29 -6.06
C ARG A 93 -4.58 -20.76 -6.06
N GLU A 94 -5.67 -20.18 -6.57
CA GLU A 94 -5.92 -18.73 -6.51
C GLU A 94 -5.91 -18.22 -5.06
N GLU A 95 -6.50 -19.01 -4.14
CA GLU A 95 -6.56 -18.69 -2.72
C GLU A 95 -5.62 -19.60 -1.91
N LEU A 96 -4.39 -19.12 -1.73
CA LEU A 96 -3.35 -19.82 -0.97
C LEU A 96 -3.57 -19.75 0.55
N PRO A 97 -3.11 -20.76 1.31
CA PRO A 97 -3.26 -20.75 2.76
C PRO A 97 -2.60 -19.53 3.42
N PRO A 98 -3.33 -18.75 4.24
CA PRO A 98 -2.80 -17.52 4.81
C PRO A 98 -1.74 -17.79 5.88
N ILE A 99 -0.93 -16.78 6.18
CA ILE A 99 0.21 -16.89 7.09
C ILE A 99 -0.14 -17.38 8.49
N THR A 100 -1.31 -17.02 9.01
CA THR A 100 -1.81 -17.53 10.28
C THR A 100 -2.04 -19.03 10.23
N THR A 101 -2.63 -19.54 9.15
CA THR A 101 -2.83 -20.98 8.94
C THR A 101 -1.50 -21.71 8.80
N PHE A 102 -0.56 -21.18 8.01
CA PHE A 102 0.79 -21.72 7.88
C PHE A 102 1.48 -21.87 9.25
N LEU A 103 1.58 -20.78 10.01
CA LEU A 103 2.22 -20.77 11.32
C LEU A 103 1.53 -21.72 12.32
N ASN A 104 0.21 -21.92 12.20
CA ASN A 104 -0.51 -22.88 13.01
C ASN A 104 -0.12 -24.32 12.69
N ARG A 105 0.08 -24.66 11.41
CA ARG A 105 0.49 -26.00 10.98
C ARG A 105 1.94 -26.30 11.31
N MET A 106 2.81 -25.29 11.27
CA MET A 106 4.22 -25.44 11.65
C MET A 106 4.44 -25.93 13.08
N LEU A 107 3.54 -25.60 14.02
CA LEU A 107 3.62 -26.08 15.41
C LEU A 107 3.51 -27.60 15.56
N ALA A 108 2.91 -28.28 14.60
CA ALA A 108 2.68 -29.72 14.63
C ALA A 108 3.75 -30.53 13.91
N LEU A 109 4.74 -29.87 13.29
CA LEU A 109 5.80 -30.54 12.53
C LEU A 109 6.97 -30.98 13.41
N THR A 110 7.74 -31.95 12.93
CA THR A 110 9.03 -32.33 13.53
C THR A 110 10.02 -31.15 13.49
N ILE A 111 10.96 -31.11 14.43
CA ILE A 111 11.94 -30.01 14.52
C ILE A 111 12.76 -29.86 13.23
N ASP A 112 13.16 -30.97 12.62
CA ASP A 112 13.94 -30.94 11.37
C ASP A 112 13.15 -30.28 10.23
N LEU A 113 11.87 -30.64 10.07
CA LEU A 113 11.03 -30.06 9.03
C LEU A 113 10.66 -28.61 9.34
N GLN A 114 10.50 -28.25 10.62
CA GLN A 114 10.36 -26.85 11.03
C GLN A 114 11.59 -26.04 10.63
N ASN A 115 12.79 -26.55 10.89
CA ASN A 115 14.05 -25.86 10.58
C ASN A 115 14.19 -25.63 9.07
N ILE A 116 13.97 -26.66 8.25
CA ILE A 116 14.04 -26.56 6.79
C ILE A 116 13.09 -25.48 6.25
N LEU A 117 11.82 -25.50 6.67
CA LEU A 117 10.80 -24.57 6.18
C LEU A 117 11.02 -23.15 6.71
N PHE A 118 11.42 -22.99 7.97
CA PHE A 118 11.68 -21.66 8.54
C PHE A 118 12.97 -21.04 8.01
N GLU A 119 14.01 -21.82 7.73
CA GLU A 119 15.25 -21.30 7.15
C GLU A 119 14.99 -20.72 5.75
N ALA A 120 14.27 -21.47 4.90
CA ALA A 120 13.85 -20.97 3.59
C ALA A 120 12.95 -19.73 3.70
N PHE A 121 11.97 -19.75 4.61
CA PHE A 121 11.05 -18.64 4.82
C PHE A 121 11.74 -17.37 5.36
N GLU A 122 12.59 -17.52 6.38
CA GLU A 122 13.33 -16.40 6.99
C GLU A 122 14.31 -15.79 6.00
N GLY A 123 14.99 -16.60 5.19
CA GLY A 123 15.85 -16.11 4.12
C GLY A 123 15.09 -15.22 3.12
N LEU A 124 13.90 -15.65 2.69
CA LEU A 124 13.03 -14.87 1.80
C LEU A 124 12.53 -13.58 2.46
N LEU A 125 12.15 -13.65 3.74
CA LEU A 125 11.69 -12.49 4.50
C LEU A 125 12.78 -11.44 4.66
N VAL A 126 13.97 -11.85 5.09
CA VAL A 126 15.14 -10.95 5.21
C VAL A 126 15.44 -10.31 3.86
N HIS A 127 15.45 -11.08 2.78
CA HIS A 127 15.69 -10.54 1.44
C HIS A 127 14.65 -9.48 1.03
N ARG A 128 13.36 -9.73 1.28
CA ARG A 128 12.30 -8.76 0.98
C ARG A 128 12.39 -7.50 1.83
N ILE A 129 12.75 -7.64 3.10
CA ILE A 129 13.01 -6.53 4.00
C ILE A 129 14.19 -5.69 3.49
N GLU A 130 15.33 -6.32 3.22
CA GLU A 130 16.53 -5.65 2.70
C GLU A 130 16.26 -4.94 1.36
N ALA A 131 15.51 -5.58 0.47
CA ALA A 131 15.12 -5.00 -0.82
C ALA A 131 14.22 -3.77 -0.63
N ALA A 132 13.24 -3.84 0.27
CA ALA A 132 12.39 -2.72 0.61
C ALA A 132 13.19 -1.59 1.29
N VAL A 133 14.18 -1.92 2.14
CA VAL A 133 15.01 -0.93 2.84
C VAL A 133 15.86 -0.19 1.82
N ALA A 134 16.48 -0.92 0.91
CA ALA A 134 17.27 -0.36 -0.18
C ALA A 134 16.43 0.50 -1.14
N ALA A 135 15.15 0.16 -1.32
CA ALA A 135 14.21 0.93 -2.13
C ALA A 135 13.57 2.11 -1.36
N GLY A 136 13.86 2.30 -0.07
CA GLY A 136 13.20 3.30 0.77
C GLY A 136 11.70 3.04 1.01
N THR A 137 11.22 1.84 0.64
CA THR A 137 9.83 1.40 0.79
C THR A 137 9.66 0.44 1.96
N TYR A 138 10.70 0.25 2.78
CA TYR A 138 10.60 -0.56 3.99
C TYR A 138 9.92 0.18 5.11
N GLU A 139 9.03 -0.56 5.75
CA GLU A 139 7.86 0.06 6.31
C GLU A 139 7.63 -0.70 7.63
N ILE A 140 7.97 -0.09 8.80
CA ILE A 140 7.74 -0.67 10.15
C ILE A 140 6.80 0.20 10.98
N GLY A 141 5.62 -0.31 11.32
CA GLY A 141 4.83 0.17 12.49
C GLY A 141 4.61 1.69 12.58
N LEU A 142 4.33 2.20 13.79
CA LEU A 142 4.01 3.61 14.02
C LEU A 142 5.26 4.48 13.87
N GLU A 143 5.45 5.03 12.67
CA GLU A 143 6.61 5.84 12.32
C GLU A 143 6.45 7.27 12.84
N THR A 144 7.47 7.72 13.57
CA THR A 144 7.65 9.15 13.81
C THR A 144 8.35 9.71 12.59
N LEU A 145 7.62 10.42 11.74
CA LEU A 145 8.20 11.07 10.58
C LEU A 145 9.20 12.11 11.09
N ARG A 146 10.43 12.01 10.59
CA ARG A 146 11.50 12.99 10.80
C ARG A 146 11.72 13.71 9.48
N ALA A 147 11.92 15.01 9.57
CA ALA A 147 12.27 15.89 8.48
C ALA A 147 12.96 17.11 9.09
N GLU A 148 13.58 17.93 8.26
CA GLU A 148 14.12 19.22 8.71
C GLU A 148 12.99 20.14 9.13
N SER A 149 11.86 20.08 8.41
CA SER A 149 10.67 20.88 8.69
C SER A 149 9.40 20.17 8.25
N PHE A 150 8.33 20.38 9.03
CA PHE A 150 6.96 20.03 8.68
C PHE A 150 6.06 21.26 8.84
N ALA A 151 5.49 21.73 7.73
CA ALA A 151 4.54 22.83 7.70
C ALA A 151 3.15 22.35 7.26
N VAL A 152 2.09 22.75 7.96
CA VAL A 152 0.72 22.39 7.58
C VAL A 152 0.17 23.47 6.65
N ASN A 153 0.11 23.17 5.36
CA ASN A 153 -0.32 24.14 4.34
C ASN A 153 -1.85 24.23 4.23
N ALA A 154 -2.59 23.15 4.52
CA ALA A 154 -4.05 23.17 4.49
C ALA A 154 -4.67 22.19 5.50
N ARG A 155 -5.85 22.56 6.01
CA ARG A 155 -6.69 21.73 6.87
C ARG A 155 -8.13 21.76 6.39
N GLN A 156 -8.72 20.59 6.19
CA GLN A 156 -10.12 20.45 5.77
C GLN A 156 -10.83 19.42 6.62
N THR A 157 -11.98 19.74 7.18
CA THR A 157 -12.81 18.77 7.90
C THR A 157 -13.54 17.88 6.91
N ILE A 158 -13.32 16.56 7.00
CA ILE A 158 -13.94 15.55 6.12
C ILE A 158 -15.04 14.76 6.81
N TYR A 159 -15.14 14.83 8.14
CA TYR A 159 -16.22 14.21 8.90
C TYR A 159 -16.38 14.92 10.24
N THR A 160 -17.61 15.06 10.71
CA THR A 160 -17.93 15.55 12.05
C THR A 160 -18.92 14.59 12.70
N HIS A 161 -18.56 14.07 13.87
CA HIS A 161 -19.42 13.12 14.58
C HIS A 161 -20.66 13.83 15.15
N PRO A 162 -21.89 13.40 14.80
CA PRO A 162 -23.11 14.13 15.15
C PRO A 162 -23.41 14.17 16.66
N GLY A 163 -22.92 13.20 17.43
CA GLY A 163 -23.15 13.14 18.88
C GLY A 163 -22.07 13.81 19.73
N THR A 164 -20.85 13.98 19.23
CA THR A 164 -19.70 14.44 20.04
C THR A 164 -19.03 15.69 19.48
N GLY A 165 -19.38 16.11 18.26
CA GLY A 165 -18.71 17.21 17.56
C GLY A 165 -17.26 16.92 17.16
N ALA A 166 -16.75 15.73 17.48
CA ALA A 166 -15.38 15.34 17.15
C ALA A 166 -15.20 15.26 15.62
N ALA A 167 -14.18 15.93 15.11
CA ALA A 167 -13.92 16.05 13.69
C ALA A 167 -12.81 15.11 13.23
N THR A 168 -12.89 14.72 11.96
CA THR A 168 -11.80 14.14 11.20
C THR A 168 -11.32 15.19 10.21
N GLN A 169 -10.02 15.48 10.26
CA GLN A 169 -9.39 16.50 9.44
C GLN A 169 -8.46 15.83 8.43
N LEU A 170 -8.56 16.24 7.18
CA LEU A 170 -7.56 16.03 6.17
C LEU A 170 -6.56 17.19 6.23
N LEU A 171 -5.29 16.84 6.38
CA LEU A 171 -4.17 17.75 6.46
C LEU A 171 -3.30 17.61 5.22
N THR A 172 -2.92 18.73 4.62
CA THR A 172 -1.88 18.80 3.59
C THR A 172 -0.64 19.40 4.23
N ILE A 173 0.43 18.62 4.27
CA ILE A 173 1.64 18.91 5.03
C ILE A 173 2.80 18.95 4.05
N GLU A 174 3.51 20.06 4.03
CA GLU A 174 4.78 20.19 3.34
C GLU A 174 5.88 19.62 4.22
N ARG A 175 6.68 18.74 3.63
CA ARG A 175 7.83 18.10 4.25
C ARG A 175 9.07 18.60 3.56
N LYS A 176 9.99 19.18 4.33
CA LYS A 176 11.31 19.58 3.84
C LYS A 176 12.36 18.65 4.40
N GLU A 177 13.06 17.93 3.53
CA GLU A 177 14.15 17.02 3.89
C GLU A 177 15.48 17.58 3.43
N ARG A 178 16.51 17.47 4.26
CA ARG A 178 17.87 17.79 3.85
C ARG A 178 18.39 16.66 2.96
N VAL A 179 18.86 17.02 1.78
CA VAL A 179 19.48 16.07 0.87
C VAL A 179 20.93 15.86 1.32
N LEU A 180 21.33 14.61 1.53
CA LEU A 180 22.68 14.23 1.93
C LEU A 180 23.30 13.40 0.82
N PRO A 181 23.90 14.04 -0.21
CA PRO A 181 24.55 13.31 -1.27
C PRO A 181 25.85 12.64 -0.77
N LEU A 182 26.22 11.55 -1.42
CA LEU A 182 27.52 10.90 -1.25
C LEU A 182 28.61 11.83 -1.80
N ASP A 183 29.47 12.31 -0.91
CA ASP A 183 30.58 13.19 -1.29
C ASP A 183 31.60 12.44 -2.16
N LEU A 184 32.38 13.20 -2.94
CA LEU A 184 33.40 12.66 -3.83
C LEU A 184 34.43 11.83 -3.05
N ASP A 185 34.87 12.29 -1.88
CA ASP A 185 35.88 11.58 -1.09
C ASP A 185 35.34 10.23 -0.59
N ASP A 186 34.08 10.17 -0.19
CA ASP A 186 33.40 8.94 0.22
C ASP A 186 33.19 7.99 -0.98
N ALA A 187 32.83 8.54 -2.14
CA ALA A 187 32.71 7.76 -3.39
C ALA A 187 34.05 7.14 -3.81
N LEU A 188 35.15 7.88 -3.68
CA LEU A 188 36.50 7.37 -3.95
C LEU A 188 36.97 6.38 -2.87
N ALA A 189 36.57 6.57 -1.61
CA ALA A 189 36.83 5.61 -0.53
C ALA A 189 36.15 4.26 -0.80
N LEU A 190 34.89 4.27 -1.26
CA LEU A 190 34.15 3.06 -1.65
C LEU A 190 34.92 2.21 -2.67
N VAL A 191 35.56 2.85 -3.66
CA VAL A 191 36.41 2.14 -4.64
C VAL A 191 37.63 1.50 -3.98
N ARG A 192 38.35 2.27 -3.14
CA ARG A 192 39.57 1.80 -2.47
C ARG A 192 39.31 0.64 -1.52
N GLU A 193 38.21 0.68 -0.77
CA GLU A 193 37.90 -0.29 0.27
C GLU A 193 37.23 -1.57 -0.27
N ARG A 194 36.38 -1.44 -1.29
CA ARG A 194 35.55 -2.54 -1.80
C ARG A 194 35.93 -3.04 -3.18
N GLY A 195 37.00 -2.50 -3.78
CA GLY A 195 37.48 -2.90 -5.10
C GLY A 195 36.52 -2.54 -6.23
N GLY A 196 36.03 -1.30 -6.23
CA GLY A 196 35.10 -0.78 -7.24
C GLY A 196 35.77 -0.22 -8.50
N GLU A 197 34.95 0.17 -9.48
CA GLU A 197 35.42 0.91 -10.67
C GLU A 197 34.70 2.25 -10.79
N LEU A 198 35.43 3.29 -11.21
CA LEU A 198 34.87 4.61 -11.51
C LEU A 198 34.32 4.61 -12.93
N LEU A 199 33.08 5.08 -13.10
CA LEU A 199 32.41 5.09 -14.38
C LEU A 199 31.85 6.47 -14.71
N VAL A 200 31.84 6.79 -16.00
CA VAL A 200 31.09 7.92 -16.57
C VAL A 200 30.24 7.38 -17.72
N ASN A 201 28.97 7.80 -17.74
CA ASN A 201 28.05 7.48 -18.82
C ASN A 201 28.26 8.45 -19.98
N GLN A 202 28.67 7.96 -21.14
CA GLN A 202 28.97 8.82 -22.29
C GLN A 202 27.75 9.55 -22.86
N ARG A 203 26.54 8.98 -22.70
CA ARG A 203 25.30 9.57 -23.22
C ARG A 203 24.71 10.60 -22.28
N SER A 204 24.62 10.27 -21.00
CA SER A 204 24.02 11.17 -20.00
C SER A 204 25.01 12.11 -19.33
N GLN A 205 26.32 11.91 -19.53
CA GLN A 205 27.39 12.64 -18.84
C GLN A 205 27.22 12.60 -17.32
N ARG A 206 26.88 11.41 -16.79
CA ARG A 206 26.69 11.18 -15.35
C ARG A 206 27.76 10.24 -14.83
N ALA A 207 28.15 10.40 -13.58
CA ALA A 207 29.16 9.58 -12.92
C ALA A 207 28.51 8.53 -11.99
N ALA A 208 29.16 7.37 -11.87
CA ALA A 208 28.76 6.29 -10.98
C ALA A 208 29.97 5.47 -10.49
N VAL A 209 29.90 4.96 -9.27
CA VAL A 209 30.84 3.97 -8.75
C VAL A 209 30.24 2.57 -8.93
N LYS A 210 30.93 1.70 -9.66
CA LYS A 210 30.56 0.30 -9.85
C LYS A 210 31.08 -0.55 -8.70
N LEU A 211 30.20 -1.29 -8.05
CA LEU A 211 30.56 -2.37 -7.13
C LEU A 211 29.95 -3.69 -7.59
N GLY A 212 30.60 -4.80 -7.23
CA GLY A 212 29.99 -6.12 -7.36
C GLY A 212 28.78 -6.25 -6.43
N ALA A 213 27.68 -6.80 -6.96
CA ALA A 213 26.50 -7.14 -6.16
C ALA A 213 26.27 -8.65 -6.16
N ARG A 214 25.52 -9.16 -5.18
CA ARG A 214 25.09 -10.57 -5.17
C ARG A 214 24.27 -10.85 -6.43
N SER A 215 24.54 -12.00 -7.05
CA SER A 215 23.76 -12.48 -8.21
C SER A 215 22.29 -12.64 -7.84
N VAL A 216 21.40 -12.45 -8.81
CA VAL A 216 19.96 -12.72 -8.67
C VAL A 216 19.60 -13.99 -9.42
N ILE A 217 18.65 -14.74 -8.89
CA ILE A 217 18.10 -15.92 -9.56
C ILE A 217 16.75 -15.49 -10.13
N ASP A 218 16.51 -15.73 -11.42
CA ASP A 218 15.21 -15.45 -12.04
C ASP A 218 14.17 -16.55 -11.73
N ASP A 219 12.95 -16.34 -12.20
CA ASP A 219 11.83 -17.27 -11.97
C ASP A 219 12.13 -18.68 -12.54
N ASP A 220 12.94 -18.74 -13.60
CA ASP A 220 13.39 -19.96 -14.27
C ASP A 220 14.57 -20.66 -13.54
N GLY A 221 15.16 -20.02 -12.52
CA GLY A 221 16.28 -20.57 -11.75
C GLY A 221 17.67 -20.26 -12.32
N ALA A 222 17.78 -19.43 -13.35
CA ALA A 222 19.04 -19.00 -13.91
C ALA A 222 19.71 -17.93 -13.01
N ILE A 223 21.02 -18.07 -12.81
CA ILE A 223 21.81 -17.14 -11.99
C ILE A 223 22.33 -16.00 -12.86
N HIS A 224 21.85 -14.79 -12.60
CA HIS A 224 22.26 -13.56 -13.28
C HIS A 224 23.21 -12.74 -12.40
N ARG A 225 24.41 -12.46 -12.91
CA ARG A 225 25.37 -11.57 -12.23
C ARG A 225 24.86 -10.13 -12.22
N ARG A 226 25.11 -9.41 -11.13
CA ARG A 226 24.68 -8.02 -10.95
C ARG A 226 25.82 -7.11 -10.55
N VAL A 227 25.69 -5.86 -10.95
CA VAL A 227 26.50 -4.74 -10.47
C VAL A 227 25.61 -3.76 -9.74
N ARG A 228 26.18 -3.07 -8.77
CA ARG A 228 25.55 -1.93 -8.09
C ARG A 228 26.25 -0.66 -8.53
N LEU A 229 25.49 0.28 -9.05
CA LEU A 229 25.95 1.60 -9.46
C LEU A 229 25.56 2.61 -8.38
N HIS A 230 26.56 3.08 -7.64
CA HIS A 230 26.40 4.14 -6.65
C HIS A 230 26.55 5.49 -7.33
N ARG A 231 25.59 6.38 -7.08
CA ARG A 231 25.54 7.76 -7.56
C ARG A 231 25.39 8.70 -6.36
N PRO A 232 25.46 10.03 -6.53
CA PRO A 232 25.41 10.95 -5.40
C PRO A 232 24.16 10.78 -4.51
N LEU A 233 22.97 10.57 -5.09
CA LEU A 233 21.72 10.49 -4.33
C LEU A 233 21.16 9.07 -4.20
N ASP A 234 21.50 8.20 -5.13
CA ASP A 234 20.88 6.89 -5.26
C ASP A 234 21.90 5.80 -5.55
N ALA A 235 21.49 4.55 -5.31
CA ALA A 235 22.25 3.39 -5.73
C ALA A 235 21.32 2.43 -6.45
N SER A 236 21.60 2.15 -7.71
CA SER A 236 20.80 1.25 -8.53
C SER A 236 21.53 -0.07 -8.74
N HIS A 237 20.75 -1.13 -8.97
CA HIS A 237 21.30 -2.42 -9.37
C HIS A 237 20.99 -2.68 -10.82
N MET A 238 21.94 -3.26 -11.54
CA MET A 238 21.82 -3.59 -12.95
C MET A 238 22.36 -5.00 -13.18
N LEU A 239 21.76 -5.74 -14.13
CA LEU A 239 22.36 -7.00 -14.57
C LEU A 239 23.69 -6.71 -15.27
N LEU A 240 24.67 -7.59 -15.11
CA LEU A 240 25.96 -7.42 -15.74
C LEU A 240 25.85 -7.40 -17.28
N ALA A 241 24.92 -8.18 -17.85
CA ALA A 241 24.66 -8.19 -19.29
C ALA A 241 24.15 -6.81 -19.78
N ASP A 242 23.16 -6.24 -19.10
CA ASP A 242 22.63 -4.91 -19.41
C ASP A 242 23.69 -3.82 -19.23
N PHE A 243 24.55 -3.96 -18.21
CA PHE A 243 25.66 -3.05 -17.98
C PHE A 243 26.64 -3.04 -19.14
N VAL A 244 27.02 -4.20 -19.68
CA VAL A 244 27.93 -4.31 -20.83
C VAL A 244 27.32 -3.68 -22.08
N MET A 245 25.99 -3.76 -22.24
CA MET A 245 25.27 -3.12 -23.34
C MET A 245 24.98 -1.63 -23.11
N SER A 246 25.27 -1.10 -21.93
CA SER A 246 25.00 0.29 -21.57
C SER A 246 26.12 1.23 -22.01
N HIS A 247 25.90 2.54 -21.84
CA HIS A 247 26.89 3.57 -22.16
C HIS A 247 27.82 3.93 -20.99
N TRP A 248 27.85 3.11 -19.93
CA TRP A 248 28.76 3.29 -18.80
C TRP A 248 30.16 2.81 -19.19
N GLN A 249 31.15 3.71 -19.13
CA GLN A 249 32.53 3.38 -19.42
C GLN A 249 33.44 3.67 -18.23
N PRO A 250 34.50 2.86 -18.02
CA PRO A 250 35.55 3.19 -17.08
C PRO A 250 36.11 4.58 -17.35
N ALA A 251 36.21 5.39 -16.30
CA ALA A 251 36.76 6.74 -16.35
C ALA A 251 37.99 6.82 -15.44
N ASP A 252 38.90 7.74 -15.77
CA ASP A 252 39.97 8.08 -14.85
C ASP A 252 39.42 8.87 -13.64
N ARG A 253 40.29 9.08 -12.65
CA ARG A 253 39.90 9.74 -11.41
C ARG A 253 39.50 11.20 -11.63
N ASP A 254 40.17 11.90 -12.54
CA ASP A 254 40.00 13.33 -12.73
C ASP A 254 38.69 13.60 -13.50
N GLN A 255 38.45 12.88 -14.59
CA GLN A 255 37.20 12.90 -15.34
C GLN A 255 36.00 12.52 -14.47
N PHE A 256 36.13 11.48 -13.64
CA PHE A 256 35.08 11.11 -12.69
C PHE A 256 34.83 12.22 -11.67
N ALA A 257 35.88 12.79 -11.09
CA ALA A 257 35.77 13.84 -10.08
C ALA A 257 35.10 15.10 -10.62
N ASP A 258 35.42 15.50 -11.85
CA ASP A 258 34.82 16.67 -12.49
C ASP A 258 33.32 16.47 -12.73
N VAL A 259 32.92 15.32 -13.28
CA VAL A 259 31.51 14.99 -13.51
C VAL A 259 30.76 14.84 -12.18
N TRP A 260 31.35 14.19 -11.18
CA TRP A 260 30.72 13.99 -9.86
C TRP A 260 30.53 15.33 -9.14
N LYS A 261 31.53 16.24 -9.16
CA LYS A 261 31.40 17.58 -8.59
C LYS A 261 30.36 18.43 -9.32
N ALA A 262 30.30 18.33 -10.64
CA ALA A 262 29.27 19.01 -11.42
C ALA A 262 27.86 18.51 -11.04
N GLU A 263 27.68 17.19 -10.85
CA GLU A 263 26.41 16.64 -10.36
C GLU A 263 26.12 17.08 -8.92
N LEU A 264 27.11 17.09 -8.02
CA LEU A 264 26.93 17.56 -6.64
C LEU A 264 26.50 19.03 -6.57
N ALA A 265 27.03 19.87 -7.46
CA ALA A 265 26.69 21.30 -7.51
C ALA A 265 25.25 21.57 -7.97
N ASP A 266 24.65 20.65 -8.74
CA ASP A 266 23.26 20.76 -9.22
C ASP A 266 22.24 20.21 -8.22
N ILE A 267 22.70 19.51 -7.17
CA ILE A 267 21.82 18.93 -6.15
C ILE A 267 21.37 20.03 -5.17
N PRO A 268 20.06 20.22 -4.97
CA PRO A 268 19.57 21.16 -3.98
C PRO A 268 19.87 20.68 -2.57
N ASP A 269 20.19 21.60 -1.65
CA ASP A 269 20.41 21.28 -0.23
C ASP A 269 19.18 20.65 0.45
N TYR A 270 18.00 20.94 -0.08
CA TYR A 270 16.72 20.48 0.45
C TYR A 270 15.77 20.02 -0.64
N GLU A 271 15.04 18.94 -0.36
CA GLU A 271 13.93 18.45 -1.17
C GLU A 271 12.62 18.70 -0.42
N THR A 272 11.66 19.29 -1.13
CA THR A 272 10.32 19.55 -0.61
C THR A 272 9.33 18.58 -1.23
N SER A 273 8.54 17.90 -0.39
CA SER A 273 7.47 17.00 -0.82
C SER A 273 6.16 17.27 -0.08
N THR A 274 5.03 16.94 -0.72
CA THR A 274 3.70 17.12 -0.14
C THR A 274 3.17 15.79 0.39
N LEU A 275 2.74 15.80 1.65
CA LEU A 275 2.13 14.69 2.36
C LEU A 275 0.66 15.01 2.64
N HIS A 276 -0.23 14.03 2.45
CA HIS A 276 -1.62 14.13 2.90
C HIS A 276 -1.88 13.18 4.07
N MET A 277 -2.57 13.66 5.10
CA MET A 277 -2.83 12.89 6.31
C MET A 277 -4.25 13.10 6.84
N ALA A 278 -4.96 12.00 7.12
CA ALA A 278 -6.22 12.03 7.86
C ALA A 278 -5.95 11.93 9.37
N SER A 279 -6.35 12.93 10.14
CA SER A 279 -6.14 13.05 11.59
C SER A 279 -7.46 13.28 12.33
N GLY A 280 -7.49 13.05 13.65
CA GLY A 280 -8.70 13.16 14.47
C GLY A 280 -9.46 11.85 14.60
N LEU A 281 -10.80 11.90 14.53
CA LEU A 281 -11.66 10.74 14.77
C LEU A 281 -11.73 9.80 13.54
N LEU A 282 -10.85 8.82 13.44
CA LEU A 282 -10.74 7.97 12.23
C LEU A 282 -11.72 6.78 12.18
N LEU A 283 -12.21 6.30 13.32
CA LEU A 283 -13.08 5.11 13.39
C LEU A 283 -14.35 5.20 12.53
N PRO A 284 -15.10 6.31 12.53
CA PRO A 284 -16.33 6.44 11.73
C PRO A 284 -16.08 6.38 10.22
N ILE A 285 -14.91 6.86 9.76
CA ILE A 285 -14.52 6.83 8.35
C ILE A 285 -13.61 5.65 8.01
N TRP A 286 -13.48 4.67 8.92
CA TRP A 286 -12.48 3.60 8.78
C TRP A 286 -12.62 2.79 7.49
N ARG A 287 -13.86 2.60 7.02
CA ARG A 287 -14.16 1.89 5.77
C ARG A 287 -13.76 2.67 4.52
N LEU A 288 -13.71 4.00 4.61
CA LEU A 288 -13.34 4.88 3.51
C LEU A 288 -11.83 4.97 3.35
N LEU A 289 -11.05 4.80 4.44
CA LEU A 289 -9.60 4.90 4.39
C LEU A 289 -8.97 3.81 3.49
N PRO A 290 -7.84 4.12 2.80
CA PRO A 290 -7.16 3.16 1.94
C PRO A 290 -6.80 1.88 2.71
N LYS A 291 -7.06 0.72 2.10
CA LYS A 291 -6.71 -0.59 2.67
C LYS A 291 -5.23 -0.94 2.49
N GLU A 292 -4.54 -0.25 1.58
CA GLU A 292 -3.14 -0.48 1.22
C GLU A 292 -2.17 -0.23 2.38
N SER A 293 -2.44 0.75 3.25
CA SER A 293 -1.56 1.08 4.37
C SER A 293 -2.33 1.42 5.64
N SER A 294 -2.43 0.51 6.61
CA SER A 294 -3.07 0.72 7.91
C SER A 294 -2.25 1.56 8.90
N ARG A 295 -1.14 2.15 8.45
CA ARG A 295 -0.16 2.85 9.30
C ARG A 295 -0.67 4.17 9.81
N VAL A 296 -0.38 4.42 11.08
CA VAL A 296 -0.52 5.72 11.72
C VAL A 296 0.87 6.33 11.81
N TYR A 297 0.99 7.59 11.41
CA TYR A 297 2.19 8.39 11.50
C TYR A 297 2.05 9.41 12.62
N ARG A 298 3.19 9.76 13.23
CA ARG A 298 3.30 10.89 14.14
C ARG A 298 4.32 11.86 13.57
N LEU A 299 3.98 13.15 13.55
CA LEU A 299 4.93 14.21 13.23
C LEU A 299 4.75 15.38 14.19
N GLN A 300 5.79 16.19 14.29
CA GLN A 300 5.75 17.47 14.99
C GLN A 300 6.05 18.56 13.98
N THR A 301 5.18 19.56 13.89
CA THR A 301 5.37 20.71 13.00
C THR A 301 6.40 21.66 13.56
N ASP A 302 6.85 22.59 12.72
CA ASP A 302 7.79 23.65 13.10
C ASP A 302 7.21 24.55 14.20
N GLU A 303 5.89 24.70 14.25
CA GLU A 303 5.13 25.42 15.27
C GLU A 303 4.96 24.63 16.59
N GLY A 304 5.49 23.40 16.65
CA GLY A 304 5.39 22.52 17.82
C GLY A 304 4.09 21.73 17.92
N GLU A 305 3.21 21.78 16.91
CA GLU A 305 1.98 20.99 16.87
C GLU A 305 2.31 19.51 16.68
N ARG A 306 1.72 18.65 17.51
CA ARG A 306 1.88 17.19 17.39
C ARG A 306 0.69 16.60 16.67
N ILE A 307 0.95 16.07 15.47
CA ILE A 307 -0.07 15.50 14.60
C ILE A 307 0.06 13.98 14.59
N ILE A 308 -1.08 13.31 14.73
CA ILE A 308 -1.19 11.85 14.64
C ILE A 308 -2.30 11.53 13.64
N GLY A 309 -2.00 10.73 12.62
CA GLY A 309 -2.96 10.43 11.57
C GLY A 309 -2.48 9.37 10.59
N ARG A 310 -3.32 9.00 9.63
CA ARG A 310 -2.96 8.04 8.57
C ARG A 310 -2.57 8.79 7.30
N LYS A 311 -1.45 8.41 6.69
CA LYS A 311 -1.06 8.91 5.37
C LYS A 311 -2.08 8.41 4.34
N VAL A 312 -2.53 9.31 3.48
CA VAL A 312 -3.50 9.01 2.43
C VAL A 312 -2.94 9.42 1.07
N SER A 313 -3.33 8.70 0.02
CA SER A 313 -2.87 8.99 -1.34
C SER A 313 -3.58 10.23 -1.90
N PRO A 314 -2.97 10.98 -2.83
CA PRO A 314 -3.65 12.08 -3.53
C PRO A 314 -4.95 11.64 -4.23
N GLY A 315 -4.99 10.40 -4.75
CA GLY A 315 -6.20 9.83 -5.36
C GLY A 315 -7.34 9.67 -4.36
N TRP A 316 -7.03 9.22 -3.14
CA TRP A 316 -8.00 9.14 -2.05
C TRP A 316 -8.45 10.51 -1.56
N VAL A 317 -7.53 11.46 -1.45
CA VAL A 317 -7.83 12.85 -1.11
C VAL A 317 -8.84 13.41 -2.11
N ALA A 318 -8.58 13.21 -3.39
CA ALA A 318 -9.48 13.68 -4.43
C ALA A 318 -10.83 12.96 -4.39
N SER A 319 -10.94 11.70 -3.94
CA SER A 319 -12.25 11.05 -3.75
C SER A 319 -13.02 11.62 -2.55
N VAL A 320 -12.34 11.95 -1.44
CA VAL A 320 -13.00 12.43 -0.21
C VAL A 320 -13.33 13.92 -0.26
N ILE A 321 -12.48 14.75 -0.88
CA ILE A 321 -12.79 16.18 -1.09
C ILE A 321 -13.97 16.32 -2.08
N ARG A 322 -14.12 15.39 -3.03
CA ARG A 322 -15.27 15.34 -3.96
C ARG A 322 -16.57 14.85 -3.31
N ASP A 323 -16.54 14.33 -2.09
CA ASP A 323 -17.73 14.03 -1.27
C ASP A 323 -18.21 15.25 -0.45
N THR A 324 -17.77 16.46 -0.81
CA THR A 324 -18.50 17.68 -0.38
C THR A 324 -19.93 17.55 -0.92
N PRO A 325 -20.98 17.63 -0.08
CA PRO A 325 -22.35 17.47 -0.54
C PRO A 325 -22.57 18.35 -1.77
N CYS A 326 -22.94 17.72 -2.87
CA CYS A 326 -23.28 18.44 -4.07
C CYS A 326 -24.60 19.15 -3.78
N ASP A 327 -24.53 20.43 -3.45
CA ASP A 327 -25.70 21.30 -3.24
C ASP A 327 -26.32 21.66 -4.60
N LEU A 328 -26.51 20.65 -5.45
CA LEU A 328 -27.13 20.78 -6.75
C LEU A 328 -28.65 20.79 -6.52
N PRO A 329 -29.36 21.82 -7.00
CA PRO A 329 -30.81 21.84 -6.97
C PRO A 329 -31.38 20.57 -7.59
N LYS A 330 -32.40 19.97 -6.97
CA LYS A 330 -33.02 18.71 -7.46
C LYS A 330 -33.45 18.81 -8.92
N ASP A 331 -33.97 19.97 -9.33
CA ASP A 331 -34.41 20.20 -10.70
C ASP A 331 -33.25 20.16 -11.70
N GLU A 332 -32.09 20.70 -11.32
CA GLU A 332 -30.88 20.68 -12.14
C GLU A 332 -30.28 19.26 -12.21
N ALA A 333 -30.24 18.54 -11.09
CA ALA A 333 -29.82 17.15 -11.04
C ALA A 333 -30.68 16.24 -11.93
N TRP A 334 -32.00 16.46 -11.91
CA TRP A 334 -32.95 15.74 -12.75
C TRP A 334 -32.75 16.05 -14.24
N GLN A 335 -32.44 17.29 -14.60
CA GLN A 335 -32.16 17.66 -15.99
C GLN A 335 -30.86 17.02 -16.51
N LEU A 336 -29.78 17.02 -15.73
CA LEU A 336 -28.51 16.40 -16.12
C LEU A 336 -28.65 14.89 -16.31
N LEU A 337 -29.43 14.23 -15.44
CA LEU A 337 -29.72 12.81 -15.53
C LEU A 337 -30.58 12.47 -16.76
N GLN A 338 -31.59 13.30 -17.07
CA GLN A 338 -32.42 13.14 -18.27
C GLN A 338 -31.63 13.39 -19.55
N LYS A 339 -30.72 14.36 -19.58
CA LYS A 339 -29.81 14.59 -20.72
C LYS A 339 -28.79 13.46 -20.85
N GLY A 340 -28.56 12.69 -19.78
CA GLY A 340 -27.58 11.60 -19.74
C GLY A 340 -26.15 12.13 -19.73
N GLU A 341 -25.96 13.33 -19.20
CA GLU A 341 -24.65 13.97 -19.01
C GLU A 341 -24.01 13.50 -17.70
N ALA A 342 -24.83 13.11 -16.73
CA ALA A 342 -24.40 12.72 -15.39
C ALA A 342 -24.96 11.37 -14.91
N VAL A 343 -24.21 10.75 -14.01
CA VAL A 343 -24.58 9.63 -13.14
C VAL A 343 -24.61 10.16 -11.71
N LEU A 344 -25.73 9.96 -11.00
CA LEU A 344 -25.89 10.44 -9.63
C LEU A 344 -25.66 9.29 -8.67
N HIS A 345 -24.73 9.47 -7.75
CA HIS A 345 -24.51 8.58 -6.62
C HIS A 345 -25.28 9.12 -5.42
N LEU A 346 -26.10 8.27 -4.83
CA LEU A 346 -26.97 8.59 -3.71
C LEU A 346 -26.45 7.90 -2.45
N ALA A 347 -26.98 8.31 -1.30
CA ALA A 347 -26.71 7.66 -0.03
C ALA A 347 -27.01 6.15 -0.06
N GLU A 348 -26.34 5.41 0.82
CA GLU A 348 -26.43 3.94 0.93
C GLU A 348 -25.90 3.18 -0.31
N GLY A 349 -25.02 3.81 -1.11
CA GLY A 349 -24.35 3.16 -2.24
C GLY A 349 -25.22 3.00 -3.49
N GLN A 350 -26.37 3.68 -3.51
CA GLN A 350 -27.31 3.68 -4.63
C GLN A 350 -26.82 4.59 -5.76
N MET A 351 -27.21 4.29 -7.00
CA MET A 351 -26.81 5.05 -8.18
C MET A 351 -27.98 5.19 -9.16
N LEU A 352 -28.17 6.40 -9.68
CA LEU A 352 -29.08 6.68 -10.79
C LEU A 352 -28.29 6.96 -12.06
N ARG A 353 -28.66 6.27 -13.14
CA ARG A 353 -28.05 6.48 -14.46
C ARG A 353 -29.06 6.36 -15.59
N ARG A 354 -28.82 7.07 -16.69
CA ARG A 354 -29.62 6.94 -17.91
C ARG A 354 -29.15 5.75 -18.74
N VAL A 355 -30.03 4.78 -18.96
CA VAL A 355 -29.77 3.52 -19.66
C VAL A 355 -30.78 3.33 -20.79
N ARG A 356 -30.37 2.64 -21.85
CA ARG A 356 -31.28 2.24 -22.92
C ARG A 356 -31.91 0.89 -22.56
N ALA A 357 -33.22 0.85 -22.38
CA ALA A 357 -33.97 -0.34 -22.05
C ALA A 357 -35.23 -0.44 -22.94
N MET A 358 -35.46 -1.60 -23.56
CA MET A 358 -36.55 -1.82 -24.53
C MET A 358 -36.70 -0.71 -25.59
N ASN A 359 -35.59 -0.32 -26.22
CA ASN A 359 -35.53 0.76 -27.23
C ASN A 359 -35.88 2.17 -26.76
N ASP A 360 -36.09 2.39 -25.46
CA ASP A 360 -36.32 3.72 -24.89
C ASP A 360 -35.24 4.10 -23.86
N TRP A 361 -35.10 5.41 -23.61
CA TRP A 361 -34.20 5.93 -22.59
C TRP A 361 -34.88 5.97 -21.24
N ARG A 362 -34.38 5.18 -20.28
CA ARG A 362 -34.90 5.09 -18.93
C ARG A 362 -33.84 5.46 -17.91
N ILE A 363 -34.27 5.86 -16.72
CA ILE A 363 -33.40 6.13 -15.59
C ILE A 363 -33.44 4.90 -14.67
N GLU A 364 -32.32 4.18 -14.60
CA GLU A 364 -32.14 2.97 -13.79
C GLU A 364 -31.58 3.36 -12.42
N LEU A 365 -32.16 2.80 -11.35
CA LEU A 365 -31.60 2.77 -10.01
C LEU A 365 -30.84 1.46 -9.82
N SER A 366 -29.57 1.53 -9.45
CA SER A 366 -28.72 0.39 -9.12
C SER A 366 -28.10 0.54 -7.72
N GLY A 367 -27.52 -0.54 -7.18
CA GLY A 367 -26.89 -0.53 -5.85
C GLY A 367 -27.87 -0.49 -4.67
N PHE A 368 -29.15 -0.76 -4.90
CA PHE A 368 -30.15 -0.84 -3.84
C PHE A 368 -30.07 -2.18 -3.08
N ASN A 369 -30.48 -2.16 -1.82
CA ASN A 369 -30.58 -3.37 -0.98
C ASN A 369 -31.88 -4.14 -1.30
N ASP A 370 -31.77 -5.45 -1.52
CA ASP A 370 -32.90 -6.35 -1.81
C ASP A 370 -33.98 -6.31 -0.73
N LEU A 371 -33.60 -6.12 0.54
CA LEU A 371 -34.55 -5.99 1.67
C LEU A 371 -35.36 -4.68 1.63
N GLY A 372 -34.98 -3.71 0.80
CA GLY A 372 -35.60 -2.39 0.67
C GLY A 372 -36.47 -2.21 -0.56
N VAL A 373 -36.64 -3.24 -1.40
CA VAL A 373 -37.31 -3.14 -2.71
C VAL A 373 -38.77 -2.69 -2.59
N ASP A 374 -39.53 -3.23 -1.63
CA ASP A 374 -40.94 -2.86 -1.47
C ASP A 374 -41.13 -1.39 -1.10
N ARG A 375 -40.16 -0.82 -0.36
CA ARG A 375 -40.14 0.61 -0.05
C ARG A 375 -39.85 1.45 -1.30
N LEU A 376 -38.91 1.01 -2.14
CA LEU A 376 -38.59 1.68 -3.40
C LEU A 376 -39.78 1.66 -4.37
N LYS A 377 -40.52 0.54 -4.41
CA LYS A 377 -41.80 0.47 -5.14
C LYS A 377 -42.86 1.43 -4.57
N ALA A 378 -42.95 1.55 -3.24
CA ALA A 378 -43.86 2.50 -2.60
C ALA A 378 -43.52 3.98 -2.91
N PHE A 379 -42.25 4.28 -3.21
CA PHE A 379 -41.87 5.60 -3.73
C PHE A 379 -42.29 5.85 -5.18
N GLY A 380 -42.72 4.82 -5.91
CA GLY A 380 -43.19 4.90 -7.29
C GLY A 380 -42.20 4.38 -8.33
N LEU A 381 -41.14 3.66 -7.93
CA LEU A 381 -40.24 3.02 -8.89
C LEU A 381 -40.91 1.81 -9.56
N ILE A 382 -40.65 1.67 -10.86
CA ILE A 382 -41.13 0.57 -11.68
C ILE A 382 -40.12 -0.57 -11.60
N SER A 383 -40.57 -1.74 -11.15
CA SER A 383 -39.74 -2.94 -11.12
C SER A 383 -39.97 -3.81 -12.35
N GLU A 384 -38.88 -4.19 -13.01
CA GLU A 384 -38.91 -5.16 -14.12
C GLU A 384 -37.83 -6.21 -13.90
N ILE A 385 -38.08 -7.43 -14.36
CA ILE A 385 -37.06 -8.50 -14.38
C ILE A 385 -36.47 -8.53 -15.78
N VAL A 386 -35.18 -8.21 -15.90
CA VAL A 386 -34.44 -8.20 -17.17
C VAL A 386 -33.23 -9.12 -17.03
N SER A 387 -33.10 -10.10 -17.92
CA SER A 387 -32.01 -11.10 -17.89
C SER A 387 -31.84 -11.74 -16.50
N TRP A 388 -32.93 -12.18 -15.89
CA TRP A 388 -32.98 -12.82 -14.56
C TRP A 388 -32.57 -11.92 -13.38
N GLN A 389 -32.41 -10.61 -13.60
CA GLN A 389 -32.09 -9.63 -12.56
C GLN A 389 -33.23 -8.63 -12.38
N LEU A 390 -33.53 -8.32 -11.11
CA LEU A 390 -34.47 -7.26 -10.76
C LEU A 390 -33.84 -5.90 -11.08
N LYS A 391 -34.52 -5.10 -11.89
CA LYS A 391 -34.15 -3.73 -12.21
C LYS A 391 -35.24 -2.77 -11.77
N LEU A 392 -34.83 -1.64 -11.21
CA LEU A 392 -35.73 -0.57 -10.79
C LEU A 392 -35.52 0.65 -11.67
N TYR A 393 -36.62 1.21 -12.17
CA TYR A 393 -36.61 2.39 -13.02
C TYR A 393 -37.46 3.51 -12.43
N VAL A 394 -37.04 4.75 -12.64
CA VAL A 394 -37.87 5.92 -12.37
C VAL A 394 -38.90 6.08 -13.51
N PRO A 395 -40.19 6.33 -13.23
CA PRO A 395 -41.20 6.58 -14.27
C PRO A 395 -40.81 7.71 -15.22
N ALA A 396 -41.27 7.65 -16.47
CA ALA A 396 -41.09 8.73 -17.43
C ALA A 396 -42.09 9.89 -17.20
N GLY A 397 -41.73 11.09 -17.66
CA GLY A 397 -42.60 12.27 -17.60
C GLY A 397 -42.66 12.96 -16.23
N ALA A 398 -43.70 13.77 -16.00
CA ALA A 398 -43.83 14.60 -14.80
C ALA A 398 -43.84 13.78 -13.48
N ALA A 399 -44.45 12.59 -13.50
CA ALA A 399 -44.43 11.67 -12.37
C ALA A 399 -43.01 11.20 -11.99
N GLY A 400 -42.08 11.16 -12.96
CA GLY A 400 -40.68 10.82 -12.73
C GLY A 400 -39.95 11.83 -11.86
N ALA A 401 -40.24 13.12 -12.03
CA ALA A 401 -39.64 14.19 -11.24
C ALA A 401 -40.06 14.09 -9.77
N ASP A 402 -41.34 13.79 -9.50
CA ASP A 402 -41.86 13.61 -8.13
C ASP A 402 -41.30 12.37 -7.43
N VAL A 403 -41.08 11.28 -8.19
CA VAL A 403 -40.44 10.06 -7.68
C VAL A 403 -38.96 10.33 -7.39
N PHE A 404 -38.26 11.03 -8.30
CA PHE A 404 -36.87 11.44 -8.11
C PHE A 404 -36.70 12.34 -6.88
N ALA A 405 -37.56 13.35 -6.71
CA ALA A 405 -37.51 14.26 -5.58
C ALA A 405 -37.66 13.51 -4.25
N ARG A 406 -38.65 12.60 -4.14
CA ARG A 406 -38.84 11.74 -2.96
C ARG A 406 -37.64 10.83 -2.69
N LEU A 407 -37.04 10.31 -3.75
CA LEU A 407 -35.88 9.44 -3.65
C LEU A 407 -34.63 10.19 -3.18
N VAL A 408 -34.40 11.42 -3.67
CA VAL A 408 -33.31 12.30 -3.21
C VAL A 408 -33.54 12.84 -1.80
N ASP A 409 -34.79 13.11 -1.42
CA ASP A 409 -35.13 13.49 -0.03
C ASP A 409 -34.77 12.40 0.97
N ARG A 410 -34.96 11.13 0.58
CA ARG A 410 -34.62 9.99 1.42
C ARG A 410 -33.15 9.61 1.35
N PHE A 411 -32.59 9.63 0.14
CA PHE A 411 -31.22 9.28 -0.17
C PHE A 411 -30.53 10.47 -0.85
N PRO A 412 -29.96 11.40 -0.06
CA PRO A 412 -29.32 12.59 -0.59
C PRO A 412 -28.26 12.26 -1.64
N ILE A 413 -28.12 13.13 -2.64
CA ILE A 413 -27.07 13.02 -3.65
C ILE A 413 -25.72 13.21 -2.95
N GLN A 414 -24.87 12.20 -3.02
CA GLN A 414 -23.52 12.22 -2.46
C GLN A 414 -22.49 12.66 -3.49
N ARG A 415 -22.68 12.26 -4.76
CA ARG A 415 -21.71 12.53 -5.83
C ARG A 415 -22.38 12.59 -7.20
N ILE A 416 -21.81 13.40 -8.09
CA ILE A 416 -22.15 13.45 -9.51
C ILE A 416 -20.92 13.00 -10.30
N ALA A 417 -21.09 12.04 -11.21
CA ALA A 417 -20.04 11.58 -12.11
C ALA A 417 -20.45 11.88 -13.56
N ASP A 418 -19.51 12.39 -14.36
CA ASP A 418 -19.74 12.54 -15.81
C ASP A 418 -19.87 11.16 -16.45
N ARG A 419 -20.80 11.03 -17.40
CA ARG A 419 -21.04 9.75 -18.11
C ARG A 419 -19.79 9.21 -18.84
N LYS A 420 -18.80 10.05 -19.15
CA LYS A 420 -17.52 9.62 -19.76
C LYS A 420 -16.53 8.99 -18.76
N ALA A 421 -16.76 9.13 -17.46
CA ALA A 421 -15.86 8.70 -16.40
C ALA A 421 -16.40 7.50 -15.57
N ALA A 422 -17.54 6.93 -15.96
CA ALA A 422 -18.27 5.88 -15.25
C ALA A 422 -18.39 4.58 -16.06
#